data_AF-A0A351SG69-F1
#
_entry.id   AF-A0A351SG69-F1
#
_cell.length_a   1.000
_cell.length_b   1.000
_cell.length_c   1.000
_cell.angle_alpha   90.00
_cell.angle_beta   90.00
_cell.angle_gamma   90.00
#
_symmetry.space_group_name_H-M   'P 1'
#
loop_
_entity.id
_entity.type
_entity.pdbx_description
1 polymer ?
#
loop_
_entity_poly.entity_id
_entity_poly.type
_entity_poly.pdbx_seq_one_letter_code
_entity_poly.pdbx_strand_id
1 'polypeptide(L)'
;TGTLMKNVLYALVPGVLISTGLFGWGVLINLAIACVTAILAETAVMKLRRRPVAPALLDYSALVTACLLALSLPPIAPWWIPVIGVLSAILVAKHLYGGLGHNPFNPA
;
A
#
# COMPACT_ATOMS: atom_id res chain seq x y z
N THR A 1 -7.24 15.27 6.61
CA THR A 1 -6.13 14.93 5.69
C THR A 1 -6.35 13.63 4.91
N GLY A 2 -7.02 12.61 5.45
CA GLY A 2 -7.32 11.36 4.72
C GLY A 2 -8.16 11.52 3.43
N THR A 3 -8.90 12.62 3.28
CA THR A 3 -9.65 12.94 2.05
C THR A 3 -8.77 13.02 0.81
N LEU A 4 -7.55 13.55 0.92
CA LEU A 4 -6.64 13.67 -0.21
C LEU A 4 -6.17 12.28 -0.68
N MET A 5 -5.68 11.44 0.25
CA MET A 5 -5.21 10.08 -0.07
C MET A 5 -6.35 9.20 -0.61
N LYS A 6 -7.56 9.37 -0.08
CA LYS A 6 -8.77 8.73 -0.61
C LYS A 6 -9.05 9.16 -2.06
N ASN A 7 -8.89 10.45 -2.38
CA ASN A 7 -9.05 10.92 -3.76
C ASN A 7 -7.98 10.33 -4.70
N VAL A 8 -6.74 10.14 -4.23
CA VAL A 8 -5.70 9.45 -4.99
C VAL A 8 -6.12 8.02 -5.31
N LEU A 9 -6.67 7.27 -4.34
CA LEU A 9 -7.20 5.92 -4.58
C LEU A 9 -8.29 5.92 -5.66
N TYR A 10 -9.21 6.88 -5.63
CA TYR A 10 -10.23 7.01 -6.67
C TYR A 10 -9.64 7.36 -8.03
N ALA A 11 -8.63 8.22 -8.08
CA ALA A 11 -7.93 8.56 -9.32
C ALA A 11 -7.16 7.37 -9.93
N LEU A 12 -6.76 6.38 -9.11
CA LEU A 12 -6.11 5.15 -9.60
C LEU A 12 -7.08 4.17 -10.26
N VAL A 13 -8.39 4.23 -9.97
CA VAL A 13 -9.40 3.30 -10.50
C VAL A 13 -9.34 3.16 -12.03
N PRO A 14 -9.38 4.24 -12.85
CA PRO A 14 -9.27 4.09 -14.31
C PRO A 14 -7.96 3.42 -14.74
N GLY A 15 -6.85 3.72 -14.07
CA GLY A 15 -5.55 3.08 -14.35
C GLY A 15 -5.54 1.58 -14.04
N VAL A 16 -6.15 1.18 -12.92
CA VAL A 16 -6.33 -0.24 -12.55
C VAL A 16 -7.21 -0.96 -13.58
N LEU A 17 -8.30 -0.32 -14.03
CA LEU A 17 -9.22 -0.90 -15.02
C LEU A 17 -8.52 -1.15 -16.36
N ILE A 18 -7.79 -0.15 -16.87
CA ILE A 18 -7.03 -0.29 -18.13
C ILE A 18 -5.93 -1.34 -17.97
N SER A 19 -5.16 -1.30 -16.88
CA SER A 19 -4.09 -2.28 -16.62
C SER A 19 -4.63 -3.70 -16.54
N THR A 20 -5.78 -3.91 -15.90
CA THR A 20 -6.45 -5.22 -15.84
C THR A 20 -6.94 -5.66 -17.21
N GLY A 21 -7.47 -4.75 -18.04
CA GLY A 21 -7.87 -5.06 -19.41
C GLY A 21 -6.70 -5.46 -20.32
N LEU A 22 -5.52 -4.86 -20.14
CA LEU A 22 -4.33 -5.13 -20.95
C LEU A 22 -3.54 -6.36 -20.47
N PHE A 23 -3.42 -6.54 -19.15
CA PHE A 23 -2.54 -7.55 -18.55
C PHE A 23 -3.26 -8.70 -17.84
N GLY A 24 -4.60 -8.66 -17.82
CA GLY A 24 -5.45 -9.67 -17.21
C GLY A 24 -5.57 -9.56 -15.69
N TRP A 25 -6.14 -10.61 -15.09
CA TRP A 25 -6.51 -10.66 -13.67
C TRP A 25 -5.33 -10.62 -12.69
N GLY A 26 -4.11 -10.90 -13.15
CA GLY A 26 -2.91 -10.86 -12.31
C GLY A 26 -2.69 -9.51 -11.63
N VAL A 27 -3.07 -8.41 -12.29
CA VAL A 27 -3.00 -7.06 -11.72
C VAL A 27 -3.86 -6.94 -10.47
N LEU A 28 -5.11 -7.40 -10.53
CA LEU A 28 -6.03 -7.33 -9.39
C LEU A 28 -5.60 -8.24 -8.24
N ILE A 29 -5.05 -9.41 -8.54
CA ILE A 29 -4.52 -10.34 -7.54
C ILE A 29 -3.33 -9.69 -6.81
N ASN A 30 -2.36 -9.14 -7.56
CA ASN A 30 -1.21 -8.45 -6.98
C ASN A 30 -1.62 -7.22 -6.16
N LEU A 31 -2.58 -6.43 -6.65
CA LEU A 31 -3.14 -5.29 -5.95
C LEU A 31 -3.80 -5.72 -4.63
N ALA A 32 -4.61 -6.78 -4.63
CA ALA A 32 -5.26 -7.29 -3.44
C ALA A 32 -4.26 -7.78 -2.40
N ILE A 33 -3.26 -8.56 -2.82
CA ILE A 33 -2.18 -9.06 -1.95
C ILE A 33 -1.41 -7.89 -1.33
N ALA A 34 -1.03 -6.89 -2.13
CA ALA A 34 -0.32 -5.70 -1.66
C ALA A 34 -1.15 -4.93 -0.63
N CYS A 35 -2.43 -4.66 -0.91
CA CYS A 35 -3.32 -3.94 0.00
C CYS A 35 -3.52 -4.67 1.34
N VAL A 36 -3.77 -5.98 1.30
CA VAL A 36 -3.92 -6.81 2.51
C VAL A 36 -2.61 -6.79 3.31
N THR A 37 -1.47 -6.97 2.64
CA THR A 37 -0.15 -6.93 3.28
C THR A 37 0.09 -5.58 3.98
N ALA A 38 -0.22 -4.47 3.33
CA ALA A 38 -0.04 -3.13 3.91
C ALA A 38 -0.90 -2.91 5.14
N ILE A 39 -2.19 -3.25 5.07
CA ILE A 39 -3.12 -3.10 6.18
C ILE A 39 -2.67 -3.95 7.37
N LEU A 40 -2.27 -5.20 7.14
CA LEU A 40 -1.79 -6.10 8.18
C LEU A 40 -0.50 -5.58 8.82
N ALA A 41 0.47 -5.15 8.00
CA ALA A 41 1.74 -4.64 8.48
C ALA A 41 1.58 -3.36 9.33
N GLU A 42 0.80 -2.40 8.84
CA GLU A 42 0.52 -1.16 9.57
C GLU A 42 -0.25 -1.43 10.86
N THR A 43 -1.27 -2.29 10.81
CA THR A 43 -2.01 -2.71 12.01
C THR A 43 -1.10 -3.38 13.02
N ALA A 44 -0.22 -4.28 12.58
CA ALA A 44 0.73 -4.99 13.44
C ALA A 44 1.69 -4.01 14.12
N VAL A 45 2.28 -3.07 13.38
CA VAL A 45 3.19 -2.06 13.95
C VAL A 45 2.47 -1.12 14.91
N MET A 46 1.26 -0.66 14.58
CA MET A 46 0.49 0.18 15.50
C MET A 46 0.16 -0.55 16.81
N LYS A 47 -0.26 -1.81 16.74
CA LYS A 47 -0.48 -2.64 17.92
C LYS A 47 0.81 -2.85 18.72
N LEU A 48 1.92 -3.17 18.07
CA LEU A 48 3.22 -3.38 18.71
C LEU A 48 3.72 -2.12 19.42
N ARG A 49 3.48 -0.95 18.82
CA ARG A 49 3.81 0.36 19.42
C ARG A 49 2.76 0.89 20.38
N ARG A 50 1.71 0.11 20.68
CA ARG A 50 0.57 0.49 21.55
C ARG A 50 -0.08 1.82 21.13
N ARG A 51 -0.20 2.06 19.83
CA ARG A 51 -0.83 3.24 19.22
C ARG A 51 -2.22 2.88 18.67
N PRO A 52 -3.14 3.86 18.56
CA PRO A 52 -4.47 3.60 18.03
C PRO A 52 -4.39 3.21 16.54
N VAL A 53 -4.98 2.07 16.20
CA VAL A 53 -4.95 1.52 14.82
C VAL A 53 -5.89 2.26 13.89
N ALA A 54 -7.10 2.62 14.36
CA ALA A 54 -8.13 3.20 13.50
C ALA A 54 -7.69 4.51 12.81
N PRO A 55 -7.05 5.48 13.49
CA PRO A 55 -6.57 6.69 12.82
C PRO A 55 -5.50 6.42 11.76
N ALA A 56 -4.64 5.42 11.95
CA ALA A 56 -3.62 5.04 10.98
C ALA A 56 -4.25 4.46 9.71
N LEU A 57 -5.22 3.55 9.85
CA LEU A 57 -5.90 2.96 8.67
C LEU A 57 -6.78 3.98 7.93
N LEU A 58 -7.37 4.94 8.65
CA LEU A 58 -8.23 5.97 8.08
C LEU A 58 -7.47 7.11 7.39
N ASP A 59 -6.13 7.13 7.46
CA ASP A 59 -5.31 8.06 6.69
C ASP A 59 -5.12 7.62 5.22
N TYR A 60 -5.47 6.37 4.89
CA TYR A 60 -5.39 5.72 3.57
C TYR A 60 -3.99 5.64 2.94
N SER A 61 -2.96 6.09 3.64
CA SER A 61 -1.62 6.23 3.05
C SER A 61 -0.94 4.88 2.81
N ALA A 62 -1.17 3.89 3.67
CA ALA A 62 -0.67 2.53 3.45
C ALA A 62 -1.32 1.87 2.24
N LEU A 63 -2.61 2.12 2.00
CA LEU A 63 -3.33 1.66 0.81
C LEU A 63 -2.81 2.32 -0.46
N VAL A 64 -2.63 3.65 -0.45
CA VAL A 64 -2.03 4.37 -1.59
C VAL A 64 -0.64 3.80 -1.91
N THR A 65 0.18 3.60 -0.87
CA THR A 65 1.53 3.02 -1.01
C THR A 65 1.48 1.64 -1.67
N ALA A 66 0.62 0.74 -1.16
CA ALA A 66 0.46 -0.60 -1.74
C ALA A 66 -0.06 -0.58 -3.17
N CYS A 67 -1.04 0.27 -3.49
CA CYS A 67 -1.60 0.38 -4.83
C CYS A 67 -0.54 0.85 -5.84
N LEU A 68 0.21 1.91 -5.52
CA LEU A 68 1.24 2.45 -6.39
C LEU A 68 2.38 1.44 -6.61
N LEU A 69 2.81 0.75 -5.55
CA LEU A 69 3.85 -0.27 -5.64
C LEU A 69 3.38 -1.47 -6.48
N ALA A 70 2.17 -1.98 -6.23
CA ALA A 70 1.62 -3.10 -6.98
C ALA A 70 1.43 -2.79 -8.48
N LEU A 71 0.99 -1.58 -8.83
CA LEU A 71 0.83 -1.15 -10.22
C LEU A 71 2.17 -0.90 -10.92
N SER A 72 3.26 -0.69 -10.17
CA SER A 72 4.61 -0.53 -10.70
C SER A 72 5.33 -1.86 -10.94
N LEU A 73 4.77 -2.98 -10.46
CA LEU A 73 5.33 -4.32 -10.62
C LEU A 73 4.80 -5.00 -11.88
N PRO A 74 5.58 -5.92 -12.48
CA PRO A 74 5.08 -6.77 -13.56
C PRO A 74 3.84 -7.58 -13.13
N PRO A 75 2.82 -7.71 -13.99
CA PRO A 75 1.56 -8.42 -13.66
C PRO A 75 1.77 -9.93 -13.43
N ILE A 76 2.83 -10.49 -14.01
CA ILE A 76 3.25 -11.89 -13.85
C ILE A 76 4.22 -12.09 -12.68
N ALA A 77 4.47 -11.06 -11.89
CA ALA A 77 5.35 -11.18 -10.73
C ALA A 77 4.81 -12.24 -9.76
N PRO A 78 5.67 -13.12 -9.21
CA PRO A 78 5.27 -14.05 -8.17
C PRO A 78 4.66 -13.30 -6.98
N TRP A 79 3.63 -13.90 -6.37
CA TRP A 79 2.85 -13.31 -5.28
C TRP A 79 3.67 -12.80 -4.08
N TRP A 80 4.87 -13.36 -3.85
CA TRP A 80 5.74 -12.97 -2.74
C TRP A 80 6.49 -11.65 -3.00
N ILE A 81 6.66 -11.23 -4.26
CA ILE A 81 7.30 -9.95 -4.62
C ILE A 81 6.52 -8.74 -4.07
N PRO A 82 5.21 -8.57 -4.37
CA PRO A 82 4.44 -7.46 -3.81
C PRO A 82 4.38 -7.52 -2.28
N VAL A 83 4.38 -8.70 -1.67
CA VAL A 83 4.41 -8.86 -0.22
C VAL A 83 5.70 -8.26 0.37
N ILE A 84 6.87 -8.68 -0.12
CA ILE A 84 8.16 -8.19 0.39
C ILE A 84 8.33 -6.69 0.11
N GLY A 85 7.94 -6.23 -1.08
CA GLY A 85 8.00 -4.81 -1.45
C GLY A 85 7.16 -3.95 -0.51
N VAL A 86 5.90 -4.33 -0.28
CA VAL A 86 5.00 -3.62 0.62
C VAL A 86 5.46 -3.69 2.07
N LEU A 87 5.94 -4.84 2.56
CA LEU A 87 6.49 -4.94 3.90
C LEU A 87 7.68 -4.00 4.08
N SER A 88 8.58 -3.93 3.11
CA SER A 88 9.73 -3.02 3.14
C SER A 88 9.26 -1.55 3.16
N ALA A 89 8.30 -1.19 2.31
CA ALA A 89 7.71 0.14 2.27
C ALA A 89 7.08 0.55 3.61
N ILE A 90 6.21 -0.31 4.16
CA ILE A 90 5.45 0.03 5.37
C ILE A 90 6.33 -0.02 6.62
N LEU A 91 7.16 -1.06 6.78
CA LEU A 91 7.95 -1.24 7.99
C LEU A 91 9.19 -0.35 7.99
N VAL A 92 9.95 -0.33 6.89
CA VAL A 92 11.23 0.38 6.81
C VAL A 92 11.04 1.82 6.38
N ALA A 93 10.39 2.07 5.23
CA ALA A 93 10.32 3.43 4.71
C ALA A 93 9.33 4.34 5.48
N LYS A 94 8.21 3.78 5.98
CA LYS A 94 7.21 4.54 6.74
C LYS A 94 7.41 4.46 8.26
N HIS A 95 7.40 3.27 8.83
CA HIS A 95 7.25 3.12 10.29
C HIS A 95 8.55 3.19 11.08
N LEU A 96 9.69 2.82 10.50
CA LEU A 96 11.00 2.91 11.16
C LEU A 96 11.29 4.34 11.64
N TYR A 97 10.85 5.33 10.86
CA TYR A 97 11.04 6.75 11.15
C TYR A 97 9.90 7.39 11.96
N GLY A 98 8.88 6.61 12.33
CA GLY A 98 7.82 7.06 13.24
C GLY A 98 6.42 7.15 12.63
N GLY A 99 6.26 6.91 11.33
CA GLY A 99 4.99 6.88 10.63
C GLY A 99 4.83 8.01 9.59
N LEU A 100 3.58 8.29 9.23
CA LEU A 100 3.24 9.32 8.24
C LEU A 100 3.69 10.72 8.72
N GLY A 101 4.38 11.46 7.84
CA GLY A 101 4.91 12.81 8.14
C GLY A 101 6.31 12.82 8.75
N HIS A 102 6.85 11.65 9.09
CA HIS A 102 8.22 11.49 9.57
C HIS A 102 9.09 10.63 8.63
N ASN A 103 8.56 10.17 7.51
CA ASN A 103 9.26 9.36 6.53
C ASN A 103 10.12 10.22 5.59
N PRO A 104 11.46 10.10 5.62
CA PRO A 104 12.34 10.87 4.72
C PRO A 104 12.26 10.38 3.27
N PHE A 105 11.82 9.14 3.06
CA PHE A 105 11.63 8.52 1.75
C PHE A 105 10.14 8.34 1.45
N ASN A 106 9.78 8.44 0.17
CA ASN A 106 8.48 8.00 -0.30
C ASN A 106 8.43 6.46 -0.19
N PRO A 107 7.47 5.88 0.55
CA PRO A 107 7.43 4.43 0.73
C PRO A 107 7.11 3.64 -0.55
N ALA A 108 6.46 4.26 -1.54
CA ALA A 108 6.16 3.68 -2.85
C ALA A 108 7.11 4.21 -3.93
#